data_AF-I2CRB9-F1
#
_entry.id   AF-I2CRB9-F1
#
_cell.length_a   1.000
_cell.length_b   1.000
_cell.length_c   1.000
_cell.angle_alpha   90.00
_cell.angle_beta   90.00
_cell.angle_gamma   90.00
#
_symmetry.space_group_name_H-M   'P 1'
#
loop_
_entity.id
_entity.type
_entity.pdbx_description
1 polymer ?
#
loop_
_entity_poly.entity_id
_entity_poly.type
_entity_poly.pdbx_seq_one_letter_code
_entity_poly.pdbx_strand_id
1 'polypeptide(L)'
;MTDQLHEAGFASIFAVLEGGDLSCPICLCTVSEPTVTQCCHVYCQSCILAQIEEAQKQHELHGGYGGLANLGTRCAVCRKPISQKSLMR
;
A
#
# COMPACT_ATOMS: atom_id res chain seq x y z
N MET A 1 23.44 10.26 6.40
CA MET A 1 22.82 9.83 5.13
C MET A 1 21.35 9.56 5.41
N THR A 2 20.55 10.61 5.62
CA THR A 2 19.12 10.47 5.89
C THR A 2 18.37 10.50 4.54
N ASP A 3 18.23 9.30 4.00
CA ASP A 3 17.12 8.78 3.21
C ASP A 3 16.31 9.77 2.33
N GLN A 4 16.72 9.88 1.06
CA GLN A 4 15.91 10.42 -0.05
C GLN A 4 14.54 9.72 -0.19
N LEU A 5 14.34 8.58 0.49
CA LEU A 5 13.09 7.82 0.56
C LEU A 5 11.96 8.52 1.34
N HIS A 6 12.24 9.56 2.14
CA HIS A 6 11.20 10.32 2.85
C HIS A 6 10.57 11.43 2.02
N GLU A 7 11.26 11.95 1.01
CA GLU A 7 10.78 13.11 0.23
C GLU A 7 9.55 12.75 -0.62
N ALA A 8 9.58 11.60 -1.32
CA ALA A 8 8.48 11.15 -2.16
C ALA A 8 7.21 10.81 -1.35
N GLY A 9 7.37 10.27 -0.14
CA GLY A 9 6.25 9.99 0.77
C GLY A 9 5.59 11.28 1.28
N PHE A 10 6.40 12.27 1.66
CA PHE A 10 5.89 13.56 2.12
C PHE A 10 5.24 14.35 0.98
N ALA A 11 5.82 14.34 -0.23
CA ALA A 11 5.24 14.96 -1.42
C ALA A 11 3.86 14.36 -1.76
N SER A 12 3.72 13.03 -1.62
CA SER A 12 2.42 12.36 -1.83
C SER A 12 1.39 12.80 -0.78
N ILE A 13 1.77 12.90 0.49
CA ILE A 13 0.84 13.37 1.55
C ILE A 13 0.42 14.83 1.31
N PHE A 14 1.38 15.69 0.95
CA PHE A 14 1.13 17.11 0.69
C PHE A 14 0.19 17.31 -0.50
N ALA A 15 0.37 16.54 -1.58
CA ALA A 15 -0.53 16.57 -2.72
C ALA A 15 -1.99 16.19 -2.36
N VAL A 16 -2.22 15.20 -1.47
CA VAL A 16 -3.58 14.94 -0.96
C VAL A 16 -4.15 16.16 -0.22
N LEU A 17 -3.34 16.78 0.65
CA LEU A 17 -3.78 17.88 1.53
C LEU A 17 -4.12 19.16 0.75
N GLU A 18 -3.42 19.44 -0.34
CA GLU A 18 -3.70 20.59 -1.21
C GLU A 18 -4.84 20.34 -2.22
N GLY A 19 -5.48 19.17 -2.17
CA GLY A 19 -6.53 18.80 -3.12
C GLY A 19 -6.01 18.43 -4.51
N GLY A 20 -4.74 18.01 -4.61
CA GLY A 20 -4.14 17.49 -5.82
C GLY A 20 -4.57 16.05 -6.14
N ASP A 21 -4.54 15.71 -7.43
CA ASP A 21 -4.87 14.37 -7.91
C ASP A 21 -3.69 13.40 -7.67
N LEU A 22 -3.91 12.39 -6.82
CA LEU A 22 -2.99 11.26 -6.67
C LEU A 22 -3.55 10.03 -7.35
N SER A 23 -2.70 9.34 -8.11
CA SER A 23 -3.05 8.05 -8.72
C SER A 23 -2.80 6.92 -7.73
N CYS A 24 -3.80 6.08 -7.50
CA CYS A 24 -3.66 4.89 -6.67
C CYS A 24 -2.74 3.87 -7.36
N PRO A 25 -1.69 3.35 -6.70
CA PRO A 25 -0.80 2.36 -7.31
C PRO A 25 -1.44 0.99 -7.61
N ILE A 26 -2.69 0.76 -7.17
CA ILE A 26 -3.42 -0.50 -7.39
C ILE A 26 -4.37 -0.38 -8.58
N CYS A 27 -5.30 0.57 -8.55
CA CYS A 27 -6.30 0.73 -9.62
C CYS A 27 -5.90 1.74 -10.70
N LEU A 28 -4.82 2.50 -10.49
CA LEU A 28 -4.32 3.55 -11.39
C LEU A 28 -5.28 4.73 -11.62
N CYS A 29 -6.41 4.76 -10.92
CA CYS A 29 -7.34 5.90 -10.90
C CYS A 29 -6.97 6.93 -9.83
N THR A 30 -7.60 8.11 -9.87
CA THR A 30 -7.54 9.07 -8.75
C THR A 30 -7.95 8.41 -7.45
N VAL A 31 -7.19 8.64 -6.39
CA VAL A 31 -7.44 8.06 -5.07
C VAL A 31 -8.80 8.52 -4.54
N SER A 32 -9.66 7.55 -4.28
CA SER A 32 -10.92 7.74 -3.55
C SER A 32 -10.75 7.19 -2.14
N GLU A 33 -11.15 7.95 -1.12
CA GLU A 33 -10.98 7.60 0.30
C GLU A 33 -9.52 7.26 0.63
N PRO A 34 -8.62 8.25 0.63
CA PRO A 34 -7.19 8.03 0.78
C PRO A 34 -6.88 7.33 2.10
N THR A 35 -6.20 6.20 2.01
CA THR A 35 -5.67 5.46 3.15
C THR A 35 -4.15 5.47 3.09
N VAL A 36 -3.52 5.87 4.19
CA VAL A 36 -2.06 5.99 4.28
C VAL A 36 -1.49 4.75 4.96
N THR A 37 -0.45 4.17 4.38
CA THR A 37 0.29 3.06 4.99
C THR A 37 1.37 3.59 5.95
N GLN A 38 1.85 2.80 6.92
CA GLN A 38 3.00 3.18 7.78
C GLN A 38 4.27 3.55 7.00
N CYS A 39 4.37 3.15 5.73
CA CYS A 39 5.45 3.56 4.84
C CYS A 39 5.16 4.85 4.05
N CYS A 40 4.12 5.60 4.44
CA CYS A 40 3.72 6.89 3.90
C CYS A 40 3.31 6.90 2.42
N HIS A 41 2.82 5.76 1.90
CA HIS A 41 2.22 5.70 0.55
C HIS A 41 0.70 5.60 0.64
N VAL A 42 0.03 6.26 -0.31
CA VAL A 42 -1.42 6.46 -0.35
C VAL A 42 -2.09 5.52 -1.34
N TYR A 43 -3.24 4.96 -0.97
CA TYR A 43 -4.07 4.08 -1.78
C TYR A 43 -5.54 4.43 -1.59
N CYS A 44 -6.41 3.96 -2.48
CA CYS A 44 -7.83 3.90 -2.17
C CYS A 44 -8.06 2.91 -1.02
N GLN A 45 -8.94 3.24 -0.08
CA GLN A 45 -9.29 2.37 1.04
C GLN A 45 -9.74 0.98 0.56
N SER A 46 -10.66 0.93 -0.41
CA SER A 46 -11.19 -0.31 -0.98
C SER A 46 -10.10 -1.17 -1.64
N CYS A 47 -9.21 -0.53 -2.40
CA CYS A 47 -8.14 -1.21 -3.12
C CYS A 47 -7.14 -1.88 -2.17
N ILE A 48 -6.67 -1.15 -1.14
CA ILE A 48 -5.67 -1.72 -0.22
C ILE A 48 -6.27 -2.81 0.67
N LEU A 49 -7.54 -2.69 1.05
CA LEU A 49 -8.25 -3.72 1.83
C LEU A 49 -8.45 -5.01 1.03
N ALA A 50 -8.93 -4.91 -0.22
CA ALA A 50 -9.10 -6.07 -1.08
C ALA A 50 -7.76 -6.82 -1.30
N GLN A 51 -6.66 -6.07 -1.49
CA GLN A 51 -5.34 -6.67 -1.67
C GLN A 51 -4.79 -7.32 -0.39
N ILE A 52 -5.17 -6.83 0.78
CA ILE A 52 -4.86 -7.48 2.06
C ILE A 52 -5.66 -8.76 2.22
N GLU A 53 -6.97 -8.72 1.94
CA GLU A 53 -7.86 -9.86 2.06
C GLU A 53 -7.50 -11.00 1.10
N GLU A 54 -7.19 -10.68 -0.17
CA GLU A 54 -6.79 -11.67 -1.18
C GLU A 54 -5.48 -12.38 -0.81
N ALA A 55 -4.49 -11.62 -0.32
CA ALA A 55 -3.23 -12.20 0.14
C ALA A 55 -3.41 -13.17 1.32
N GLN A 56 -4.42 -12.96 2.17
CA GLN A 56 -4.74 -13.87 3.27
C GLN A 56 -5.37 -15.16 2.76
N LYS A 57 -6.29 -15.09 1.78
CA LYS A 57 -6.94 -16.26 1.17
C LYS A 57 -5.95 -17.17 0.42
N GLN A 58 -4.98 -16.58 -0.28
CA GLN A 58 -3.99 -17.34 -1.05
C GLN A 58 -3.06 -18.19 -0.17
N HIS A 59 -2.83 -17.78 1.07
CA HIS A 59 -2.04 -18.55 2.04
C HIS A 59 -2.73 -19.85 2.46
N GLU A 60 -4.05 -19.94 2.35
CA GLU A 60 -4.82 -21.14 2.72
C GLU A 60 -4.89 -22.18 1.59
N LEU A 61 -4.70 -21.76 0.34
CA LEU A 61 -4.93 -22.60 -0.85
C LEU A 61 -3.65 -23.22 -1.46
N HIS A 62 -2.51 -22.53 -1.41
CA HIS A 62 -1.29 -22.96 -2.13
C HIS A 62 -0.18 -23.43 -1.18
N GLY A 63 -0.27 -24.70 -0.78
CA GLY A 63 0.84 -25.43 -0.17
C GLY A 63 2.03 -25.58 -1.12
N GLY A 64 3.07 -24.75 -0.91
CA GLY A 64 4.45 -25.25 -0.94
C GLY A 64 5.11 -25.58 -2.28
N TYR A 65 4.93 -24.79 -3.35
CA TYR A 65 5.95 -24.74 -4.41
C TYR A 65 6.18 -23.29 -4.88
N GLY A 66 7.36 -22.75 -4.58
CA GLY A 66 7.83 -21.45 -5.09
C GLY A 66 7.93 -20.31 -4.08
N GLY A 67 8.87 -20.40 -3.12
CA GLY A 67 9.67 -19.28 -2.58
C GLY A 67 9.05 -17.96 -2.06
N LEU A 68 7.72 -17.77 -2.08
CA LEU A 68 7.04 -16.49 -1.80
C LEU A 68 6.05 -16.58 -0.63
N ALA A 69 6.00 -17.70 0.08
CA ALA A 69 5.08 -17.97 1.20
C ALA A 69 5.24 -17.02 2.43
N ASN A 70 6.14 -16.03 2.36
CA ASN A 70 6.37 -15.05 3.42
C ASN A 70 6.16 -13.59 2.97
N LEU A 71 5.61 -13.36 1.75
CA LEU A 71 5.22 -12.03 1.30
C LEU A 71 3.75 -11.79 1.65
N GLY A 72 3.46 -11.54 2.93
CA GLY A 72 2.24 -10.79 3.26
C GLY A 72 2.15 -9.52 2.40
N THR A 73 0.95 -8.95 2.22
CA THR A 73 0.70 -7.81 1.34
C THR A 73 1.80 -6.75 1.45
N ARG A 74 2.44 -6.41 0.34
CA ARG A 74 3.54 -5.43 0.29
C ARG A 74 3.10 -4.14 -0.35
N CYS A 75 3.72 -3.05 0.07
CA CYS A 75 3.58 -1.74 -0.58
C CYS A 75 3.99 -1.84 -2.05
N ALA A 76 3.10 -1.45 -2.96
CA ALA A 76 3.38 -1.41 -4.40
C ALA A 76 4.49 -0.41 -4.76
N VAL A 77 4.74 0.57 -3.88
CA VAL A 77 5.74 1.62 -4.11
C VAL A 77 7.11 1.25 -3.54
N CYS A 78 7.20 0.92 -2.25
CA CYS A 78 8.48 0.72 -1.56
C CYS A 78 8.69 -0.71 -1.02
N ARG A 79 7.77 -1.63 -1.33
CA ARG A 79 7.78 -3.04 -0.94
C ARG A 79 7.78 -3.33 0.57
N LYS A 80 7.72 -2.32 1.45
CA LYS A 80 7.57 -2.55 2.91
C LYS A 80 6.29 -3.37 3.19
N PRO A 81 6.29 -4.25 4.20
CA PRO A 81 5.12 -5.04 4.55
C PRO A 81 3.95 -4.13 4.97
N ILE A 82 2.74 -4.51 4.57
CA ILE A 82 1.48 -3.86 4.89
C ILE A 82 0.57 -4.90 5.55
N SER A 83 -0.16 -4.45 6.58
CA SER A 83 -1.24 -5.24 7.18
C SER A 83 -2.42 -4.31 7.47
N GLN A 84 -3.62 -4.87 7.64
CA GLN A 84 -4.80 -4.07 7.97
C GLN A 84 -4.62 -3.23 9.24
N LYS A 85 -3.87 -3.74 10.22
CA LYS A 85 -3.56 -3.06 11.49
C LYS A 85 -2.55 -1.90 11.33
N SER A 86 -1.84 -1.85 10.21
CA SER A 86 -0.79 -0.87 9.89
C SER A 86 -1.31 0.31 9.05
N LEU A 87 -2.60 0.29 8.68
CA LEU A 87 -3.22 1.37 7.91
C LEU A 87 -3.58 2.55 8.83
N MET A 88 -3.20 3.75 8.42
CA MET A 88 -3.58 5.04 9.01
C MET A 88 -4.78 5.57 8.23
N ARG A 89 -5.91 5.77 8.91
CA ARG A 89 -7.20 6.18 8.35
C ARG A 89 -7.69 7.41 9.09
#